data_AF-A0A380JY76-F1
#
_entry.id   AF-A0A380JY76-F1
#
_cell.length_a   1.000
_cell.length_b   1.000
_cell.length_c   1.000
_cell.angle_alpha   90.00
_cell.angle_beta   90.00
_cell.angle_gamma   90.00
#
_symmetry.space_group_name_H-M   'P 1'
#
loop_
_entity.id
_entity.type
_entity.pdbx_description
1 polymer ?
#
loop_
_entity_poly.entity_id
_entity_poly.type
_entity_poly.pdbx_seq_one_letter_code
_entity_poly.pdbx_strand_id
1 'polypeptide(L)'
;MCKGTFEVLYSADFAQKAYQNNRKCSVKQVSLTKGLKEKITHYIKHRYSPEMMVKTKGIKVPISTIYYWILHGHLGFTESDTLYSRKVKANKKQASLDFKPAGKSIEVRPESINKCEHFGDFEIDTVIQPRAKNECLLTLTDTKSRYQLIRLIPDKSDSSVNQALKAILKEYQINSIKADNGDEFSPLAEVFNPEHIYYPYA
;
A
#
# COMPACT_ATOMS: atom_id res chain seq x y z
N MET A 1 20.32 41.73 25.33
CA MET A 1 19.31 41.13 24.43
C MET A 1 19.82 39.76 24.01
N CYS A 2 19.35 38.68 24.65
CA CYS A 2 19.73 37.32 24.28
C CYS A 2 18.96 36.92 23.02
N LYS A 3 19.67 36.66 21.92
CA LYS A 3 19.10 36.08 20.71
C LYS A 3 18.86 34.59 20.98
N GLY A 4 17.62 34.22 21.29
CA GLY A 4 17.23 32.81 21.40
C GLY A 4 17.45 32.09 20.07
N THR A 5 18.19 30.99 20.10
CA THR A 5 18.31 30.06 18.97
C THR A 5 17.03 29.24 18.89
N PHE A 6 16.26 29.42 17.81
CA PHE A 6 15.10 28.58 17.55
C PHE A 6 15.58 27.26 16.93
N GLU A 7 15.47 26.16 17.67
CA GLU A 7 15.66 24.82 17.11
C GLU A 7 14.40 24.39 16.36
N VAL A 8 14.55 24.05 15.08
CA VAL A 8 13.46 23.51 14.26
C VAL A 8 13.32 22.03 14.61
N LEU A 9 12.48 21.74 15.61
CA LEU A 9 12.09 20.37 15.95
C LEU A 9 11.08 19.86 14.92
N TYR A 10 11.37 18.68 14.36
CA TYR A 10 10.44 18.00 13.46
C TYR A 10 9.19 17.52 14.23
N SER A 11 8.00 17.82 13.71
CA SER A 11 6.73 17.33 14.24
C SER A 11 6.01 16.50 13.18
N ALA A 12 5.82 15.21 13.47
CA ALA A 12 5.14 14.27 12.57
C ALA A 12 3.67 14.68 12.36
N ASP A 13 2.98 15.13 13.41
CA ASP A 13 1.58 15.56 13.32
C ASP A 13 1.42 16.78 12.41
N PHE A 14 2.34 17.74 12.53
CA PHE A 14 2.35 18.92 11.67
C PHE A 14 2.62 18.54 10.21
N ALA A 15 3.58 17.65 9.96
CA ALA A 15 3.90 17.17 8.61
C ALA A 15 2.70 16.44 7.98
N GLN A 16 2.00 15.59 8.74
CA GLN A 16 0.81 14.87 8.27
C GLN A 16 -0.34 15.83 7.95
N LYS A 17 -0.57 16.84 8.81
CA LYS A 17 -1.59 17.87 8.56
C LYS A 17 -1.28 18.69 7.31
N ALA A 18 -0.02 19.05 7.11
CA ALA A 18 0.43 19.74 5.90
C ALA A 18 0.22 18.89 4.64
N TYR A 19 0.56 17.60 4.70
CA TYR A 19 0.33 16.65 3.61
C TYR A 19 -1.17 16.55 3.26
N GLN A 20 -2.04 16.36 4.25
CA GLN A 20 -3.48 16.25 4.02
C GLN A 20 -4.07 17.51 3.39
N ASN A 21 -3.61 18.69 3.82
CA ASN A 21 -4.03 19.96 3.22
C ASN A 21 -3.56 20.11 1.77
N ASN A 22 -2.30 19.79 1.49
CA ASN A 22 -1.76 19.82 0.13
C ASN A 22 -2.43 18.79 -0.78
N ARG A 23 -2.80 17.61 -0.25
CA ARG A 23 -3.49 16.54 -0.98
C ARG A 23 -4.85 16.98 -1.49
N LYS A 24 -5.59 17.79 -0.73
CA LYS A 24 -6.88 18.37 -1.17
C LYS A 24 -6.73 19.27 -2.40
N CYS A 25 -5.62 20.00 -2.49
CA CYS A 25 -5.31 20.89 -3.61
C CYS A 25 -4.56 20.19 -4.76
N SER A 26 -4.16 18.92 -4.57
CA SER A 26 -3.37 18.15 -5.56
C SER A 26 -4.21 17.56 -6.69
N VAL A 27 -5.55 17.69 -6.65
CA VAL A 27 -6.43 17.20 -7.72
C VAL A 27 -6.45 18.20 -8.87
N LYS A 28 -6.13 17.71 -10.07
CA LYS A 28 -6.18 18.52 -11.29
C LYS A 28 -7.61 18.99 -11.54
N GLN A 29 -7.80 20.31 -11.61
CA GLN A 29 -9.11 20.86 -11.98
C GLN A 29 -9.53 20.38 -13.36
N VAL A 30 -10.81 20.04 -13.50
CA VAL A 30 -11.37 19.59 -14.78
C VAL A 30 -11.32 20.75 -15.76
N SER A 31 -10.61 20.59 -16.88
CA SER A 31 -10.48 21.60 -17.94
C SER A 31 -11.74 21.74 -18.82
N LEU A 32 -12.91 21.73 -18.19
CA LEU A 32 -14.21 21.80 -18.86
C LEU A 32 -14.80 23.21 -18.69
N THR A 33 -14.54 24.08 -19.66
CA THR A 33 -15.17 25.40 -19.72
C THR A 33 -16.65 25.31 -20.07
N LYS A 34 -17.49 26.25 -19.60
CA LYS A 34 -18.94 26.29 -19.86
C LYS A 34 -19.29 26.16 -21.35
N GLY A 35 -18.67 26.97 -22.22
CA GLY A 35 -18.93 26.92 -23.66
C GLY A 35 -18.48 25.62 -24.34
N LEU A 36 -17.47 24.95 -23.80
CA LEU A 36 -17.03 23.64 -24.30
C LEU A 36 -18.02 22.54 -23.89
N LYS A 37 -18.51 22.59 -22.65
CA LYS A 37 -19.58 21.72 -22.16
C LYS A 37 -20.82 21.84 -23.03
N GLU A 38 -21.30 23.06 -23.28
CA GLU A 38 -22.48 23.31 -24.12
C GLU A 38 -22.32 22.75 -25.54
N LYS A 39 -21.16 22.95 -26.19
CA LYS A 39 -20.86 22.38 -27.51
C LYS A 39 -20.90 20.86 -27.52
N ILE A 40 -20.21 20.22 -26.57
CA ILE A 40 -20.17 18.76 -26.48
C ILE A 40 -21.59 18.21 -26.21
N THR A 41 -22.31 18.83 -25.26
CA THR A 41 -23.70 18.48 -24.94
C THR A 41 -24.63 18.60 -26.14
N HIS A 42 -24.48 19.66 -26.95
CA HIS A 42 -25.23 19.81 -28.20
C HIS A 42 -24.98 18.65 -29.16
N TYR A 43 -23.72 18.28 -29.40
CA TYR A 43 -23.38 17.18 -30.31
C TYR A 43 -23.82 15.80 -29.81
N ILE A 44 -23.77 15.56 -28.49
CA ILE A 44 -24.27 14.31 -27.90
C ILE A 44 -25.78 14.18 -28.16
N LYS A 45 -26.56 15.26 -27.99
CA LYS A 45 -28.00 15.27 -28.32
C LYS A 45 -28.28 14.97 -29.79
N HIS A 46 -27.39 15.36 -30.69
CA HIS A 46 -27.47 15.06 -32.12
C HIS A 46 -26.89 13.68 -32.50
N ARG A 47 -26.64 12.80 -31.52
CA ARG A 47 -26.08 11.46 -31.71
C ARG A 47 -24.74 11.46 -32.44
N TYR A 48 -23.84 12.40 -32.13
CA TYR A 48 -22.45 12.32 -32.57
C TYR A 48 -21.62 11.50 -31.57
N SER A 49 -20.67 10.69 -32.07
CA SER A 49 -19.68 10.05 -31.20
C SER A 49 -18.55 11.04 -30.81
N PRO A 50 -17.86 10.83 -29.68
CA PRO A 50 -16.67 11.61 -29.32
C PRO A 50 -15.60 11.66 -30.42
N GLU A 51 -15.40 10.58 -31.18
CA GLU A 51 -14.50 10.53 -32.34
C GLU A 51 -14.96 11.49 -33.44
N MET A 52 -16.26 11.50 -33.74
CA MET A 52 -16.80 12.39 -34.77
C MET A 52 -16.67 13.85 -34.36
N MET A 53 -16.92 14.17 -33.09
CA MET A 53 -16.78 15.54 -32.58
C MET A 53 -15.35 16.08 -32.75
N VAL A 54 -14.35 15.25 -32.47
CA VAL A 54 -12.93 15.65 -32.62
C VAL A 54 -12.52 15.70 -34.08
N LYS A 55 -12.84 14.66 -34.88
CA LYS A 55 -12.39 14.54 -36.27
C LYS A 55 -13.14 15.44 -37.25
N THR A 56 -14.45 15.59 -37.10
CA THR A 56 -15.31 16.28 -38.08
C THR A 56 -15.71 17.69 -37.64
N LYS A 57 -15.90 17.92 -36.34
CA LYS A 57 -16.33 19.23 -35.80
C LYS A 57 -15.18 20.04 -35.21
N GLY A 58 -13.95 19.51 -35.23
CA GLY A 58 -12.74 20.23 -34.84
C GLY A 58 -12.66 20.56 -33.34
N ILE A 59 -13.29 19.76 -32.46
CA ILE A 59 -13.14 19.94 -31.01
C ILE A 59 -11.69 19.62 -30.63
N LYS A 60 -10.94 20.63 -30.18
CA LYS A 60 -9.53 20.52 -29.75
C LYS A 60 -9.39 19.89 -28.35
N VAL A 61 -10.02 18.74 -28.14
CA VAL A 61 -9.96 17.96 -26.90
C VAL A 61 -9.64 16.51 -27.27
N PRO A 62 -8.71 15.84 -26.56
CA PRO A 62 -8.49 14.42 -26.78
C PRO A 62 -9.77 13.61 -26.57
N ILE A 63 -10.03 12.64 -27.46
CA ILE A 63 -11.21 11.77 -27.42
C ILE A 63 -11.33 11.08 -26.04
N SER A 64 -10.20 10.65 -25.46
CA SER A 64 -10.13 10.05 -24.13
C SER A 64 -10.67 10.97 -23.02
N THR A 65 -10.43 12.28 -23.11
CA THR A 65 -10.90 13.28 -22.15
C THR A 65 -12.41 13.47 -22.22
N ILE A 66 -12.99 13.42 -23.42
CA ILE A 66 -14.45 13.49 -23.60
C ILE A 66 -15.11 12.27 -22.95
N TYR A 67 -14.59 11.07 -23.19
CA TYR A 67 -15.07 9.85 -22.52
C TYR A 67 -14.92 9.92 -21.00
N TYR A 68 -13.80 10.44 -20.50
CA TYR A 68 -13.60 10.66 -19.06
C TYR A 68 -14.69 11.58 -18.48
N TRP A 69 -15.03 12.67 -19.17
CA TRP A 69 -16.09 13.58 -18.71
C TRP A 69 -17.50 12.97 -18.72
N ILE A 70 -17.77 12.05 -19.65
CA ILE A 70 -19.03 11.29 -19.70
C ILE A 70 -19.08 10.30 -18.53
N LEU A 71 -18.03 9.49 -18.35
CA LEU A 71 -17.97 8.46 -17.30
C LEU A 71 -18.12 9.05 -15.89
N HIS A 72 -17.53 10.22 -15.64
CA HIS A 72 -17.61 10.90 -14.34
C HIS A 72 -18.78 11.89 -14.23
N GLY A 73 -19.72 11.90 -15.18
CA GLY A 73 -20.95 12.69 -15.11
C GLY A 73 -20.77 14.22 -15.20
N HIS A 74 -19.59 14.71 -15.58
CA HIS A 74 -19.31 16.15 -15.69
C HIS A 74 -20.18 16.86 -16.75
N LEU A 75 -20.65 16.11 -17.74
CA LEU A 75 -21.50 16.59 -18.84
C LEU A 75 -23.00 16.39 -18.58
N GLY A 76 -23.39 15.71 -17.49
CA GLY A 76 -24.79 15.39 -17.19
C GLY A 76 -25.40 14.30 -18.08
N PHE A 77 -24.54 13.47 -18.70
CA PHE A 77 -24.92 12.29 -19.49
C PHE A 77 -24.35 11.04 -18.83
N THR A 78 -25.04 9.93 -19.02
CA THR A 78 -24.57 8.60 -18.60
C THR A 78 -24.11 7.80 -19.81
N GLU A 79 -23.39 6.69 -19.61
CA GLU A 79 -22.91 5.83 -20.71
C GLU A 79 -24.03 5.37 -21.65
N SER A 80 -25.27 5.25 -21.14
CA SER A 80 -26.48 4.93 -21.91
C SER A 80 -26.86 5.96 -22.98
N ASP A 81 -26.42 7.21 -22.82
CA ASP A 81 -26.75 8.29 -23.76
C ASP A 81 -25.76 8.34 -24.94
N THR A 82 -24.65 7.60 -24.83
CA THR A 82 -23.62 7.54 -25.88
C THR A 82 -23.91 6.43 -26.88
N LEU A 83 -23.57 6.67 -28.15
CA LEU A 83 -23.70 5.65 -29.20
C LEU A 83 -22.81 4.42 -28.99
N TYR A 84 -21.67 4.60 -28.31
CA TYR A 84 -20.71 3.53 -28.05
C TYR A 84 -20.19 3.64 -26.62
N SER A 85 -20.61 2.71 -25.76
CA SER A 85 -20.05 2.57 -24.41
C SER A 85 -18.64 1.98 -24.49
N ARG A 86 -17.69 2.64 -23.84
CA ARG A 86 -16.31 2.14 -23.78
C ARG A 86 -16.21 1.12 -22.65
N LYS A 87 -15.67 -0.08 -22.93
CA LYS A 87 -15.39 -1.05 -21.87
C LYS A 87 -14.45 -0.43 -20.83
N VAL A 88 -14.96 -0.21 -19.63
CA VAL A 88 -14.15 0.27 -18.50
C VAL A 88 -13.19 -0.85 -18.11
N LYS A 89 -11.91 -0.51 -17.88
CA LYS A 89 -10.98 -1.49 -17.30
C LYS A 89 -11.47 -1.81 -15.89
N ALA A 90 -11.54 -3.11 -15.55
CA ALA A 90 -11.86 -3.52 -14.20
C ALA A 90 -10.98 -2.77 -13.21
N ASN A 91 -11.60 -2.18 -12.17
CA ASN A 91 -10.86 -1.55 -11.10
C ASN A 91 -9.89 -2.59 -10.52
N LYS A 92 -8.63 -2.21 -10.33
CA LYS A 92 -7.71 -3.05 -9.57
C LYS A 92 -8.32 -3.24 -8.18
N LYS A 93 -8.40 -4.50 -7.72
CA LYS A 93 -8.81 -4.80 -6.35
C LYS A 93 -7.92 -3.98 -5.42
N GLN A 94 -8.51 -3.05 -4.69
CA GLN A 94 -7.82 -2.43 -3.57
C GLN A 94 -7.71 -3.49 -2.47
N ALA A 95 -6.63 -3.43 -1.69
CA ALA A 95 -6.53 -4.22 -0.48
C ALA A 95 -7.80 -3.96 0.35
N SER A 96 -8.41 -5.05 0.86
CA SER A 96 -9.61 -4.91 1.67
C SER A 96 -9.32 -4.02 2.88
N LEU A 97 -10.27 -3.16 3.22
CA LEU A 97 -10.23 -2.42 4.49
C LEU A 97 -10.30 -3.38 5.69
N ASP A 98 -10.78 -4.61 5.48
CA ASP A 98 -10.89 -5.67 6.48
C ASP A 98 -9.62 -6.53 6.59
N PHE A 99 -8.45 -6.01 6.17
CA PHE A 99 -7.19 -6.71 6.44
C PHE A 99 -7.01 -6.82 7.95
N LYS A 100 -7.26 -8.02 8.49
CA LYS A 100 -7.02 -8.30 9.90
C LYS A 100 -5.54 -8.62 10.06
N PRO A 101 -4.79 -7.84 10.85
CA PRO A 101 -3.42 -8.21 11.15
C PRO A 101 -3.37 -9.58 11.84
N ALA A 102 -2.35 -10.36 11.50
CA ALA A 102 -2.13 -11.67 12.10
C ALA A 102 -1.65 -11.63 13.57
N GLY A 103 -1.40 -10.45 14.13
CA GLY A 103 -0.88 -10.29 15.48
C GLY A 103 -1.00 -8.86 16.01
N LYS A 104 -0.26 -8.57 17.10
CA LYS A 104 -0.32 -7.27 17.77
C LYS A 104 0.42 -6.19 16.99
N SER A 105 -0.06 -4.96 17.06
CA SER A 105 0.68 -3.80 16.56
C SER A 105 1.96 -3.58 17.35
N ILE A 106 3.00 -3.12 16.63
CA ILE A 106 4.27 -2.68 17.22
C ILE A 106 4.09 -1.60 18.29
N GLU A 107 3.04 -0.80 18.21
CA GLU A 107 2.74 0.27 19.17
C GLU A 107 2.35 -0.26 20.55
N VAL A 108 1.83 -1.50 20.63
CA VAL A 108 1.37 -2.13 21.88
C VAL A 108 2.48 -2.92 22.57
N ARG A 109 3.70 -2.91 22.03
CA ARG A 109 4.84 -3.63 22.61
C ARG A 109 5.24 -3.06 23.96
N PRO A 110 5.66 -3.91 24.90
CA PRO A 110 6.27 -3.44 26.15
C PRO A 110 7.53 -2.63 25.85
N GLU A 111 7.76 -1.57 26.65
CA GLU A 111 8.91 -0.67 26.46
C GLU A 111 10.27 -1.39 26.54
N SER A 112 10.36 -2.51 27.25
CA SER A 112 11.59 -3.30 27.36
C SER A 112 12.08 -3.83 26.02
N ILE A 113 11.17 -4.22 25.12
CA ILE A 113 11.50 -4.65 23.75
C ILE A 113 11.97 -3.45 22.93
N ASN A 114 11.31 -2.29 23.07
CA ASN A 114 11.70 -1.06 22.36
C ASN A 114 13.09 -0.57 22.79
N LYS A 115 13.46 -0.77 24.06
CA LYS A 115 14.78 -0.43 24.62
C LYS A 115 15.84 -1.51 24.36
N CYS A 116 15.48 -2.62 23.71
CA CYS A 116 16.38 -3.76 23.43
C CYS A 116 17.05 -4.30 24.70
N GLU A 117 16.29 -4.42 25.80
CA GLU A 117 16.85 -4.74 27.12
C GLU A 117 17.15 -6.23 27.31
N HIS A 118 16.48 -7.13 26.58
CA HIS A 118 16.59 -8.57 26.74
C HIS A 118 17.14 -9.28 25.50
N PHE A 119 17.77 -10.44 25.71
CA PHE A 119 18.11 -11.36 24.62
C PHE A 119 16.88 -12.22 24.30
N GLY A 120 16.75 -12.67 23.05
CA GLY A 120 15.66 -13.52 22.61
C GLY A 120 14.53 -12.77 21.91
N ASP A 121 14.70 -11.49 21.63
CA ASP A 121 13.75 -10.67 20.86
C ASP A 121 14.26 -10.56 19.42
N PHE A 122 13.66 -11.35 18.53
CA PHE A 122 14.12 -11.53 17.16
C PHE A 122 13.28 -10.77 16.13
N GLU A 123 13.94 -10.24 15.10
CA GLU A 123 13.32 -9.76 13.88
C GLU A 123 13.50 -10.79 12.77
N ILE A 124 12.41 -11.21 12.14
CA ILE A 124 12.39 -12.19 11.05
C ILE A 124 12.26 -11.47 9.71
N ASP A 125 13.07 -11.89 8.74
CA ASP A 125 13.05 -11.38 7.38
C ASP A 125 13.34 -12.52 6.38
N THR A 126 12.84 -12.37 5.15
CA THR A 126 13.04 -13.32 4.05
C THR A 126 13.76 -12.66 2.87
N VAL A 127 14.93 -13.21 2.51
CA VAL A 127 15.72 -12.72 1.37
C VAL A 127 15.57 -13.69 0.20
N ILE A 128 14.96 -13.23 -0.89
CA ILE A 128 14.80 -14.02 -2.12
C ILE A 128 16.09 -13.98 -2.93
N GLN A 129 16.57 -15.13 -3.38
CA GLN A 129 17.73 -15.18 -4.28
C GLN A 129 17.29 -14.98 -5.75
N PRO A 130 17.79 -13.95 -6.47
CA PRO A 130 17.33 -13.65 -7.83
C PRO A 130 17.68 -14.69 -8.90
N ARG A 131 18.67 -15.56 -8.63
CA ARG A 131 19.28 -16.47 -9.61
C ARG A 131 18.98 -17.95 -9.35
N ALA A 132 18.38 -18.29 -8.21
CA ALA A 132 18.07 -19.67 -7.82
C ALA A 132 16.59 -19.99 -8.04
N LYS A 133 16.25 -21.29 -8.05
CA LYS A 133 14.87 -21.79 -8.19
C LYS A 133 14.07 -21.46 -6.92
N ASN A 134 13.54 -20.24 -6.80
CA ASN A 134 12.65 -19.79 -5.71
C ASN A 134 13.19 -19.93 -4.27
N GLU A 135 14.41 -20.42 -4.08
CA GLU A 135 15.04 -20.56 -2.78
C GLU A 135 15.17 -19.21 -2.08
N CYS A 136 14.91 -19.23 -0.78
CA CYS A 136 14.88 -18.05 0.05
C CYS A 136 15.77 -18.29 1.28
N LEU A 137 16.38 -17.22 1.78
CA LEU A 137 17.08 -17.23 3.06
C LEU A 137 16.13 -16.66 4.12
N LEU A 138 15.79 -17.49 5.10
CA LEU A 138 15.13 -17.05 6.32
C LEU A 138 16.18 -16.51 7.27
N THR A 139 16.02 -15.27 7.70
CA THR A 139 16.94 -14.61 8.62
C THR A 139 16.21 -14.22 9.89
N LEU A 140 16.80 -14.54 11.05
CA LEU A 140 16.32 -14.10 12.36
C LEU A 140 17.45 -13.33 13.03
N THR A 141 17.21 -12.07 13.36
CA THR A 141 18.21 -11.18 13.96
C THR A 141 17.78 -10.77 15.36
N ASP A 142 18.59 -11.08 16.37
CA ASP A 142 18.35 -10.64 17.74
C ASP A 142 18.58 -9.13 17.85
N THR A 143 17.61 -8.40 18.38
CA THR A 143 17.62 -6.93 18.41
C THR A 143 18.72 -6.36 19.31
N LYS A 144 19.06 -7.05 20.41
CA LYS A 144 20.06 -6.62 21.38
C LYS A 144 21.49 -6.98 20.96
N SER A 145 21.74 -8.26 20.73
CA SER A 145 23.07 -8.81 20.45
C SER A 145 23.47 -8.68 18.99
N ARG A 146 22.51 -8.46 18.08
CA ARG A 146 22.70 -8.55 16.63
C ARG A 146 23.16 -9.93 16.16
N TYR A 147 22.98 -10.96 16.99
CA TYR A 147 23.20 -12.34 16.59
C TYR A 147 22.19 -12.74 15.53
N GLN A 148 22.68 -13.29 14.42
CA GLN A 148 21.86 -13.61 13.25
C GLN A 148 21.86 -15.10 12.98
N LEU A 149 20.67 -15.70 12.92
CA LEU A 149 20.47 -17.05 12.43
C LEU A 149 20.00 -16.97 10.99
N ILE A 150 20.64 -17.73 10.11
CA ILE A 150 20.28 -17.80 8.70
C ILE A 150 20.03 -19.27 8.34
N ARG A 151 18.87 -19.54 7.72
CA ARG A 151 18.50 -20.86 7.20
C ARG A 151 18.07 -20.74 5.74
N LEU A 152 18.56 -21.65 4.92
CA LEU A 152 18.08 -21.79 3.55
C LEU A 152 16.76 -22.55 3.56
N ILE A 153 15.73 -21.96 2.97
CA ILE A 153 14.40 -22.55 2.81
C ILE A 153 14.09 -22.72 1.31
N PRO A 154 13.33 -23.76 0.93
CA PRO A 154 13.11 -24.09 -0.49
C PRO A 154 12.28 -23.03 -1.22
N ASP A 155 11.34 -22.38 -0.53
CA ASP A 155 10.51 -21.32 -1.08
C ASP A 155 10.02 -20.34 0.00
N LYS A 156 9.44 -19.22 -0.45
CA LYS A 156 8.84 -18.18 0.38
C LYS A 156 7.44 -18.55 0.91
N SER A 157 7.06 -19.82 0.88
CA SER A 157 5.75 -20.24 1.37
C SER A 157 5.70 -20.18 2.90
N ASP A 158 4.51 -19.93 3.42
CA ASP A 158 4.20 -20.02 4.85
C ASP A 158 4.58 -21.38 5.46
N SER A 159 4.30 -22.46 4.74
CA SER A 159 4.62 -23.84 5.15
C SER A 159 6.13 -24.01 5.40
N SER A 160 6.96 -23.56 4.44
CA SER A 160 8.41 -23.66 4.54
C SER A 160 8.99 -22.80 5.66
N VAL A 161 8.47 -21.59 5.84
CA VAL A 161 8.86 -20.69 6.94
C VAL A 161 8.51 -21.33 8.29
N ASN A 162 7.28 -21.81 8.47
CA ASN A 162 6.83 -22.44 9.71
C ASN A 162 7.61 -23.72 10.03
N GLN A 163 7.95 -24.52 9.02
CA GLN A 163 8.79 -25.71 9.22
C GLN A 163 10.19 -25.34 9.70
N ALA A 164 10.83 -24.33 9.09
CA ALA A 164 12.15 -23.85 9.51
C ALA A 164 12.12 -23.27 10.93
N LEU A 165 11.08 -22.51 11.27
CA LEU A 165 10.91 -21.95 12.61
C LEU A 165 10.72 -23.03 13.69
N LYS A 166 9.93 -24.08 13.41
CA LYS A 166 9.79 -25.23 14.33
C LYS A 166 11.12 -25.94 14.58
N ALA A 167 12.03 -25.96 13.60
CA ALA A 167 13.38 -26.51 13.80
C ALA A 167 14.23 -25.58 14.68
N ILE A 168 14.22 -24.27 14.39
CA ILE A 168 14.97 -23.27 15.17
C ILE A 168 14.53 -23.25 16.63
N LEU A 169 13.22 -23.31 16.90
CA LEU A 169 12.67 -23.29 18.26
C LEU A 169 13.04 -24.49 19.12
N LYS A 170 13.52 -25.59 18.52
CA LYS A 170 14.07 -26.74 19.28
C LYS A 170 15.48 -26.47 19.78
N GLU A 171 16.23 -25.63 19.09
CA GLU A 171 17.64 -25.34 19.35
C GLU A 171 17.83 -24.02 20.11
N TYR A 172 16.94 -23.04 19.91
CA TYR A 172 17.07 -21.69 20.42
C TYR A 172 15.80 -21.25 21.16
N GLN A 173 15.99 -20.57 22.29
CA GLN A 173 14.89 -19.96 23.03
C GLN A 173 14.60 -18.57 22.47
N ILE A 174 13.44 -18.42 21.82
CA ILE A 174 12.94 -17.16 21.26
C ILE A 174 11.77 -16.68 22.14
N ASN A 175 11.87 -15.47 22.66
CA ASN A 175 10.87 -14.86 23.55
C ASN A 175 9.80 -14.12 22.76
N SER A 176 10.22 -13.28 21.81
CA SER A 176 9.32 -12.53 20.93
C SER A 176 9.83 -12.45 19.50
N ILE A 177 8.90 -12.25 18.56
CA ILE A 177 9.22 -12.12 17.15
C ILE A 177 8.52 -10.90 16.52
N LYS A 178 9.31 -10.12 15.79
CA LYS A 178 8.85 -9.05 14.91
C LYS A 178 8.93 -9.53 13.47
N ALA A 179 7.82 -9.48 12.76
CA ALA A 179 7.75 -9.74 11.32
C ALA A 179 7.15 -8.54 10.59
N ASP A 180 7.39 -8.41 9.29
CA ASP A 180 6.59 -7.52 8.45
C ASP A 180 5.22 -8.16 8.11
N ASN A 181 4.33 -7.41 7.47
CA ASN A 181 3.02 -7.93 7.04
C ASN A 181 3.11 -8.76 5.75
N GLY A 182 4.24 -9.45 5.52
CA GLY A 182 4.36 -10.41 4.43
C GLY A 182 3.36 -11.55 4.58
N ASP A 183 2.79 -12.01 3.46
CA ASP A 183 1.84 -13.12 3.43
C ASP A 183 2.46 -14.39 4.05
N GLU A 184 3.76 -14.59 3.87
CA GLU A 184 4.54 -15.70 4.42
C GLU A 184 4.58 -15.75 5.95
N PHE A 185 4.36 -14.61 6.62
CA PHE A 185 4.38 -14.51 8.07
C PHE A 185 2.98 -14.48 8.69
N SER A 186 1.93 -14.38 7.87
CA SER A 186 0.54 -14.39 8.37
C SER A 186 0.20 -15.57 9.30
N PRO A 187 0.73 -16.80 9.11
CA PRO A 187 0.44 -17.93 9.99
C PRO A 187 1.52 -18.16 11.07
N LEU A 188 2.29 -17.14 11.47
CA LEU A 188 3.25 -17.28 12.59
C LEU A 188 2.59 -17.69 13.91
N ALA A 189 1.30 -17.38 14.08
CA ALA A 189 0.48 -17.80 15.23
C ALA A 189 0.33 -19.33 15.38
N GLU A 190 0.64 -20.11 14.34
CA GLU A 190 0.68 -21.58 14.41
C GLU A 190 1.93 -22.11 15.12
N VAL A 191 2.99 -21.30 15.20
CA VAL A 191 4.31 -21.69 15.70
C VAL A 191 4.65 -20.96 16.99
N PHE A 192 4.24 -19.70 17.10
CA PHE A 192 4.49 -18.83 18.25
C PHE A 192 3.20 -18.49 18.99
N ASN A 193 3.32 -18.18 20.28
CA ASN A 193 2.21 -17.61 21.03
C ASN A 193 1.85 -16.24 20.43
N PRO A 194 0.59 -16.01 19.99
CA PRO A 194 0.15 -14.74 19.41
C PRO A 194 0.44 -13.52 20.29
N GLU A 195 0.59 -13.70 21.59
CA GLU A 195 0.91 -12.62 22.51
C GLU A 195 2.29 -11.99 22.29
N HIS A 196 3.22 -12.74 21.70
CA HIS A 196 4.62 -12.35 21.49
C HIS A 196 4.97 -12.16 19.99
N ILE A 197 3.95 -12.11 19.13
CA ILE A 197 4.10 -11.83 17.70
C ILE A 197 3.66 -10.41 17.44
N TYR A 198 4.50 -9.66 16.74
CA TYR A 198 4.22 -8.26 16.50
C TYR A 198 4.52 -7.82 15.06
N TYR A 199 3.60 -7.03 14.51
CA TYR A 199 3.65 -6.54 13.14
C TYR A 199 3.66 -5.00 13.09
N PRO A 200 4.30 -4.39 12.08
CA PRO A 200 4.19 -2.96 11.83
C PRO A 200 2.81 -2.62 11.25
N TYR A 201 2.15 -1.58 11.77
CA TYR A 201 0.86 -1.09 11.27
C TYR A 201 -0.26 -2.15 11.21
N ALA A 202 -0.30 -3.02 12.22
CA ALA A 202 -1.39 -3.97 12.44
C ALA A 202 -2.64 -3.28 13.00
#